data_AF-A0A7W4HKV8-F1
#
_entry.id   AF-A0A7W4HKV8-F1
#
_cell.length_a   1.000
_cell.length_b   1.000
_cell.length_c   1.000
_cell.angle_alpha   90.00
_cell.angle_beta   90.00
_cell.angle_gamma   90.00
#
_symmetry.space_group_name_H-M   'P 1'
#
loop_
_entity.id
_entity.type
_entity.pdbx_description
1 polymer ?
#
loop_
_entity_poly.entity_id
_entity_poly.type
_entity_poly.pdbx_seq_one_letter_code
_entity_poly.pdbx_strand_id
1 'polypeptide(L)'
;MTRINLVPVSELADQHLIAEWRELPRIFGLVKKKLDEGKPIIISENYTMGTGHVRFFYDKLLFLQKRHQALVKEAQKRGFKITLTKKISLKSFPKEYCQDFIPSELDLKISQQRILEKLQAKPGFYTFYGK
;
A
#
# COMPACT_ATOMS: atom_id res chain seq x y z
N MET A 1 0.69 -11.87 0.40
CA MET A 1 0.77 -11.18 1.71
C MET A 1 0.71 -9.71 1.39
N THR A 2 -0.28 -8.97 1.88
CA THR A 2 -0.43 -7.54 1.54
C THR A 2 0.74 -6.75 2.11
N ARG A 3 1.48 -6.06 1.23
CA ARG A 3 2.54 -5.11 1.62
C ARG A 3 2.29 -3.74 0.99
N ILE A 4 2.22 -2.71 1.84
CA ILE A 4 2.18 -1.32 1.46
C ILE A 4 3.59 -0.75 1.67
N ASN A 5 4.17 -0.15 0.64
CA ASN A 5 5.45 0.54 0.77
C ASN A 5 5.20 2.02 1.10
N LEU A 6 6.23 2.73 1.53
CA LEU A 6 6.13 4.16 1.84
C LEU A 6 6.98 5.03 0.91
N VAL A 7 7.92 4.43 0.17
CA VAL A 7 8.71 5.14 -0.84
C VAL A 7 7.83 5.70 -1.96
N PRO A 8 8.29 6.75 -2.67
CA PRO A 8 7.66 7.24 -3.88
C PRO A 8 7.38 6.11 -4.89
N VAL A 9 6.20 6.12 -5.49
CA VAL A 9 5.77 5.05 -6.42
C VAL A 9 6.69 4.94 -7.65
N SER A 10 7.31 6.05 -8.05
CA SER A 10 8.28 6.12 -9.14
C SER A 10 9.59 5.35 -8.87
N GLU A 11 9.93 5.13 -7.60
CA GLU A 11 11.13 4.39 -7.19
C GLU A 11 10.88 2.88 -7.06
N LEU A 12 9.63 2.44 -7.15
CA LEU A 12 9.31 1.01 -7.11
C LEU A 12 9.79 0.33 -8.39
N ALA A 13 10.37 -0.87 -8.25
CA ALA A 13 10.49 -1.80 -9.37
C ALA A 13 9.10 -2.16 -9.91
N ASP A 14 9.01 -2.51 -11.19
CA ASP A 14 7.76 -2.80 -11.89
C ASP A 14 6.92 -3.87 -11.15
N GLN A 15 7.57 -4.92 -10.69
CA GLN A 15 6.96 -6.04 -9.98
C GLN A 15 6.46 -5.60 -8.59
N HIS A 16 7.17 -4.70 -7.91
CA HIS A 16 6.71 -4.14 -6.64
C HIS A 16 5.53 -3.21 -6.82
N LEU A 17 5.57 -2.36 -7.85
CA LEU A 17 4.50 -1.45 -8.23
C LEU A 17 3.18 -2.20 -8.47
N ILE A 18 3.22 -3.22 -9.34
CA ILE A 18 2.03 -4.01 -9.68
C ILE A 18 1.56 -4.88 -8.51
N ALA A 19 2.49 -5.46 -7.74
CA ALA A 19 2.13 -6.21 -6.55
C ALA A 19 1.36 -5.33 -5.55
N GLU A 20 1.89 -4.14 -5.27
CA GLU A 20 1.27 -3.22 -4.33
C GLU A 20 -0.08 -2.70 -4.83
N TRP A 21 -0.17 -2.31 -6.11
CA TRP A 21 -1.45 -1.90 -6.72
C TRP A 21 -2.54 -2.96 -6.55
N ARG A 22 -2.21 -4.24 -6.73
CA ARG A 22 -3.16 -5.35 -6.59
C ARG A 22 -3.51 -5.66 -5.13
N GLU A 23 -2.58 -5.47 -4.21
CA GLU A 23 -2.73 -5.87 -2.80
C GLU A 23 -3.33 -4.78 -1.93
N LEU A 24 -3.03 -3.50 -2.20
CA LEU A 24 -3.50 -2.36 -1.41
C LEU A 24 -5.03 -2.32 -1.27
N PRO A 25 -5.84 -2.54 -2.32
CA PRO A 25 -7.30 -2.52 -2.21
C PRO A 25 -7.88 -3.52 -1.19
N ARG A 26 -7.13 -4.58 -0.84
CA ARG A 26 -7.57 -5.60 0.13
C ARG A 26 -7.79 -5.02 1.53
N ILE A 27 -7.07 -3.96 1.90
CA ILE A 27 -7.18 -3.34 3.24
C ILE A 27 -8.56 -2.70 3.43
N PHE A 28 -9.11 -2.04 2.39
CA PHE A 28 -10.46 -1.48 2.46
C PHE A 28 -11.52 -2.57 2.70
N GLY A 29 -11.38 -3.73 2.05
CA GLY A 29 -12.26 -4.87 2.26
C GLY A 29 -12.17 -5.44 3.68
N LEU A 30 -10.96 -5.49 4.26
CA LEU A 30 -10.75 -5.93 5.64
C LEU A 30 -11.38 -4.97 6.66
N VAL A 31 -11.20 -3.66 6.47
CA VAL A 31 -11.82 -2.65 7.35
C VAL A 31 -13.33 -2.70 7.23
N LYS A 32 -13.87 -2.74 6.00
CA LYS A 32 -15.31 -2.86 5.77
C LYS A 32 -15.90 -4.09 6.45
N LYS A 33 -15.29 -5.26 6.26
CA LYS A 33 -15.73 -6.50 6.90
C LYS A 33 -15.76 -6.39 8.43
N LYS A 34 -14.75 -5.77 9.04
CA LYS A 34 -14.71 -5.59 10.51
C LYS A 34 -15.81 -4.66 11.01
N LEU A 35 -16.10 -3.59 10.27
CA LEU A 35 -17.20 -2.67 10.56
C LEU A 35 -18.55 -3.39 10.44
N ASP A 36 -18.77 -4.13 9.36
CA ASP A 36 -20.00 -4.89 9.12
C ASP A 36 -20.22 -5.96 10.21
N GLU A 37 -19.15 -6.56 10.73
CA GLU A 37 -19.19 -7.54 11.83
C GLU A 37 -19.27 -6.90 13.23
N GLY A 38 -19.22 -5.57 13.35
CA GLY A 38 -19.17 -4.88 14.64
C GLY A 38 -17.96 -5.22 15.51
N LYS A 39 -16.86 -5.69 14.91
CA LYS A 39 -15.67 -6.13 15.65
C LYS A 39 -14.73 -4.97 15.93
N PRO A 40 -14.01 -4.99 17.07
CA PRO A 40 -13.00 -3.99 17.36
C PRO A 40 -11.90 -4.00 16.28
N ILE A 41 -11.57 -2.80 15.83
CA ILE A 41 -10.49 -2.55 14.88
C ILE A 41 -9.24 -2.18 15.68
N ILE A 42 -8.36 -3.16 15.86
CA ILE A 42 -7.08 -2.96 16.54
C ILE A 42 -6.09 -2.38 15.52
N ILE A 43 -5.61 -1.17 15.80
CA ILE A 43 -4.63 -0.44 15.00
C ILE A 43 -3.25 -0.65 15.64
N SER A 44 -2.25 -0.89 14.81
CA SER A 44 -0.85 -0.90 15.27
C SER A 44 -0.30 0.52 15.26
N GLU A 45 0.44 0.90 16.30
CA GLU A 45 0.95 2.27 16.47
C GLU A 45 2.10 2.58 15.52
N ASN A 46 3.00 1.62 15.31
CA ASN A 46 4.22 1.79 14.54
C ASN A 46 4.12 1.10 13.18
N TYR A 47 4.73 1.71 12.16
CA TYR A 47 4.89 1.06 10.87
C TYR A 47 5.95 -0.04 10.98
N THR A 48 5.55 -1.27 10.66
CA THR A 48 6.43 -2.45 10.74
C THR A 48 6.38 -3.25 9.45
N MET A 49 7.33 -4.17 9.28
CA MET A 49 7.27 -5.21 8.26
C MET A 49 6.90 -6.55 8.89
N GLY A 50 5.81 -7.16 8.41
CA GLY A 50 5.30 -8.42 8.93
C GLY A 50 4.09 -8.22 9.86
N THR A 51 4.17 -8.75 11.09
CA THR A 51 3.05 -8.71 12.04
C THR A 51 2.70 -7.26 12.39
N GLY A 52 1.42 -6.92 12.32
CA GLY A 52 0.92 -5.56 12.57
C GLY A 52 0.91 -4.65 11.34
N HIS A 53 1.64 -4.98 10.27
CA HIS A 53 1.76 -4.12 9.08
C HIS A 53 0.42 -3.69 8.48
N VAL A 54 -0.49 -4.63 8.25
CA VAL A 54 -1.81 -4.30 7.68
C VAL A 54 -2.68 -3.54 8.68
N ARG A 55 -2.57 -3.87 9.98
CA ARG A 55 -3.36 -3.23 11.05
C ARG A 55 -2.96 -1.77 11.24
N PHE A 56 -1.70 -1.43 11.02
CA PHE A 56 -1.21 -0.05 11.02
C PHE A 56 -1.99 0.86 10.07
N PHE A 57 -2.52 0.33 8.96
CA PHE A 57 -3.23 1.13 7.96
C PHE A 57 -4.76 1.14 8.11
N TYR A 58 -5.33 0.49 9.14
CA TYR A 58 -6.78 0.40 9.28
C TYR A 58 -7.46 1.75 9.52
N ASP A 59 -6.74 2.71 10.10
CA ASP A 59 -7.19 4.09 10.30
C ASP A 59 -6.72 5.07 9.22
N LYS A 60 -5.92 4.61 8.26
CA LYS A 60 -5.20 5.45 7.27
C LYS A 60 -5.78 5.31 5.87
N LEU A 61 -7.10 5.15 5.74
CA LEU A 61 -7.73 4.87 4.45
C LEU A 61 -7.60 6.02 3.44
N LEU A 62 -7.45 7.26 3.90
CA LEU A 62 -7.20 8.39 2.99
C LEU A 62 -5.79 8.32 2.39
N PHE A 63 -4.78 7.99 3.20
CA PHE A 63 -3.43 7.72 2.71
C PHE A 63 -3.43 6.61 1.66
N LEU A 64 -4.09 5.48 1.94
CA LEU A 64 -4.19 4.37 1.01
C LEU A 64 -4.90 4.74 -0.29
N GLN A 65 -5.98 5.54 -0.23
CA GLN A 65 -6.70 5.99 -1.42
C GLN A 65 -5.78 6.84 -2.31
N LYS A 66 -5.07 7.82 -1.72
CA LYS A 66 -4.11 8.68 -2.43
C LYS A 66 -2.99 7.84 -3.05
N ARG A 67 -2.43 6.91 -2.27
CA ARG A 67 -1.37 6.00 -2.71
C ARG A 67 -1.82 5.11 -3.85
N HIS A 68 -3.01 4.52 -3.77
CA HIS A 68 -3.58 3.70 -4.85
C HIS A 68 -3.69 4.50 -6.17
N GLN A 69 -4.13 5.76 -6.11
CA GLN A 69 -4.18 6.61 -7.29
C GLN A 69 -2.79 6.94 -7.86
N ALA A 70 -1.78 7.12 -6.99
CA ALA A 70 -0.41 7.28 -7.43
C ALA A 70 0.13 6.01 -8.12
N LEU A 71 -0.13 4.83 -7.55
CA LEU A 71 0.23 3.54 -8.14
C LEU A 71 -0.42 3.33 -9.51
N VAL A 72 -1.71 3.66 -9.66
CA VAL A 72 -2.43 3.58 -10.93
C VAL A 72 -1.78 4.48 -11.99
N LYS A 73 -1.51 5.75 -11.66
CA LYS A 73 -0.88 6.70 -12.58
C LYS A 73 0.51 6.22 -13.02
N GLU A 74 1.32 5.76 -12.07
CA GLU A 74 2.66 5.27 -12.36
C GLU A 74 2.63 3.99 -13.21
N ALA A 75 1.71 3.05 -12.92
CA ALA A 75 1.55 1.84 -13.71
C ALA A 75 1.12 2.15 -15.15
N GLN A 76 0.18 3.08 -15.34
CA GLN A 76 -0.24 3.54 -16.66
C GLN A 76 0.90 4.25 -17.40
N LYS A 77 1.67 5.09 -16.71
CA LYS A 77 2.86 5.77 -17.26
C LYS A 77 3.88 4.76 -17.79
N ARG A 78 4.05 3.63 -17.12
CA ARG A 78 4.94 2.54 -17.54
C ARG A 78 4.33 1.60 -18.59
N GLY A 79 3.11 1.87 -19.06
CA GLY A 79 2.44 1.08 -20.10
C GLY A 79 1.77 -0.20 -19.61
N PHE A 80 1.61 -0.40 -18.30
CA PHE A 80 0.90 -1.57 -17.77
C PHE A 80 -0.61 -1.47 -18.05
N LYS A 81 -1.18 -2.56 -18.58
CA LYS A 81 -2.63 -2.71 -18.77
C LYS A 81 -3.28 -3.17 -17.46
N ILE A 82 -3.82 -2.23 -16.69
CA ILE A 82 -4.47 -2.47 -15.38
C ILE A 82 -5.96 -2.12 -15.39
N THR A 83 -6.76 -2.79 -14.55
CA THR A 83 -8.24 -2.69 -14.56
C THR A 83 -8.82 -1.86 -13.40
N LEU A 84 -8.31 -2.04 -12.18
CA LEU A 84 -8.69 -1.30 -10.97
C LEU A 84 -8.05 0.10 -10.94
N THR A 85 -8.50 1.00 -11.81
CA THR A 85 -7.94 2.36 -11.96
C THR A 85 -8.73 3.43 -11.21
N LYS A 86 -10.02 3.16 -10.93
CA LYS A 86 -10.92 4.15 -10.31
C LYS A 86 -10.50 4.49 -8.88
N LYS A 87 -10.74 5.74 -8.49
CA LYS A 87 -10.57 6.21 -7.11
C LYS A 87 -11.54 5.44 -6.20
N ILE A 88 -10.99 4.79 -5.17
CA ILE A 88 -11.76 4.04 -4.18
C ILE A 88 -12.59 5.02 -3.35
N SER A 89 -13.90 4.82 -3.23
CA SER A 89 -14.76 5.70 -2.45
C SER A 89 -14.58 5.47 -0.94
N LEU A 90 -14.47 6.55 -0.17
CA LEU A 90 -14.40 6.50 1.30
C LEU A 90 -15.75 6.80 1.99
N LYS A 91 -16.80 7.12 1.22
CA LYS A 91 -18.08 7.60 1.77
C LYS A 91 -18.76 6.62 2.74
N SER A 92 -18.52 5.32 2.57
CA SER A 92 -19.09 4.26 3.40
C SER A 92 -18.27 3.94 4.66
N PHE A 93 -17.15 4.63 4.89
CA PHE A 93 -16.28 4.38 6.03
C PHE A 93 -16.45 5.50 7.07
N PRO A 94 -16.46 5.17 8.38
CA PRO A 94 -16.41 6.18 9.44
C PRO A 94 -15.16 7.06 9.32
N LYS A 95 -15.30 8.34 9.71
CA LYS A 95 -14.23 9.34 9.57
C LYS A 95 -12.98 8.97 10.36
N GLU A 96 -13.11 8.32 11.50
CA GLU A 96 -11.99 7.85 12.32
C GLU A 96 -11.05 6.89 11.56
N TYR A 97 -11.55 6.15 10.56
CA TYR A 97 -10.72 5.28 9.73
C TYR A 97 -10.19 5.94 8.45
N CYS A 98 -10.63 7.16 8.16
CA CYS A 98 -10.31 7.88 6.94
C CYS A 98 -9.21 8.92 7.13
N GLN A 99 -8.23 8.64 7.99
CA GLN A 99 -7.12 9.57 8.27
C GLN A 99 -6.06 9.51 7.18
N ASP A 100 -5.34 10.62 7.04
CA ASP A 100 -4.12 10.67 6.24
C ASP A 100 -2.91 10.23 7.07
N PHE A 101 -1.78 10.02 6.41
CA PHE A 101 -0.54 9.63 7.06
C PHE A 101 0.66 10.20 6.32
N ILE A 102 1.57 10.81 7.07
CA ILE A 102 2.86 11.30 6.58
C ILE A 102 3.94 10.42 7.23
N PRO A 103 4.65 9.59 6.44
CA PRO A 103 5.73 8.76 6.95
C PRO A 103 6.82 9.57 7.63
N SER A 104 7.31 9.09 8.78
CA SER A 104 8.56 9.58 9.36
C SER A 104 9.77 9.04 8.59
N GLU A 105 10.96 9.60 8.85
CA GLU A 105 12.20 9.08 8.29
C GLU A 105 12.46 7.62 8.68
N LEU A 106 12.07 7.22 9.89
CA LEU A 106 12.21 5.84 10.35
C LEU A 106 11.30 4.91 9.55
N ASP A 107 10.05 5.31 9.31
CA ASP A 107 9.10 4.52 8.52
C ASP A 107 9.58 4.32 7.09
N LEU A 108 10.14 5.38 6.48
CA LEU A 108 10.74 5.33 5.16
C LEU A 108 11.94 4.38 5.12
N LYS A 109 12.84 4.44 6.10
CA LYS A 109 13.99 3.52 6.22
C LYS A 109 13.54 2.06 6.30
N ILE A 110 12.53 1.76 7.13
CA ILE A 110 11.95 0.41 7.24
C ILE A 110 11.39 -0.05 5.88
N SER A 111 10.68 0.84 5.17
CA SER A 111 10.15 0.54 3.85
C SER A 111 11.23 0.28 2.81
N GLN A 112 12.26 1.12 2.76
CA GLN A 112 13.37 1.04 1.81
C GLN A 112 14.17 -0.23 2.03
N GLN A 113 14.53 -0.53 3.29
CA GLN A 113 15.27 -1.73 3.66
C GLN A 113 14.57 -3.00 3.14
N ARG A 114 13.24 -3.07 3.31
CA ARG A 114 12.48 -4.22 2.85
C ARG A 114 12.38 -4.33 1.32
N ILE A 115 12.43 -3.22 0.60
CA ILE A 115 12.52 -3.23 -0.87
C ILE A 115 13.89 -3.77 -1.29
N LEU A 116 14.98 -3.25 -0.71
CA LEU A 116 16.36 -3.66 -1.00
C LEU A 116 16.56 -5.15 -0.74
N GLU A 117 16.13 -5.67 0.40
CA GLU A 117 16.17 -7.11 0.70
C GLU A 117 15.49 -7.95 -0.39
N LYS A 118 14.34 -7.48 -0.90
CA LYS A 118 13.61 -8.20 -1.94
C LYS A 118 14.31 -8.14 -3.30
N LEU A 119 14.92 -7.02 -3.65
CA LEU A 119 15.72 -6.88 -4.87
C LEU A 119 16.92 -7.82 -4.83
N GLN A 120 17.67 -7.82 -3.72
CA GLN A 120 18.86 -8.65 -3.52
C GLN A 120 18.54 -10.14 -3.50
N ALA A 121 17.39 -10.54 -2.95
CA ALA A 121 16.99 -11.95 -2.88
C ALA A 121 16.65 -12.58 -4.25
N LYS A 122 16.40 -11.77 -5.28
CA LYS A 122 16.11 -12.24 -6.64
C LYS A 122 16.78 -11.35 -7.69
N PRO A 123 18.12 -11.44 -7.82
CA PRO A 123 18.84 -10.66 -8.83
C PRO A 123 18.32 -11.01 -10.23
N GLY A 124 18.13 -9.98 -11.07
CA GLY A 124 17.65 -10.14 -12.45
C GLY A 124 16.14 -10.39 -12.62
N PHE A 125 15.37 -10.58 -11.55
CA PHE A 125 13.90 -10.71 -11.65
C PHE A 125 13.19 -9.36 -11.74
N TYR A 126 13.76 -8.34 -11.08
CA TYR A 126 13.14 -7.03 -11.00
C TYR A 126 13.56 -6.15 -12.15
N THR A 127 12.59 -5.41 -12.69
CA THR A 127 12.80 -4.48 -13.78
C THR A 127 12.38 -3.07 -13.38
N PHE A 128 12.96 -2.10 -14.05
CA PHE A 128 12.57 -0.70 -13.98
C PHE A 128 12.24 -0.23 -15.40
N TYR A 129 10.95 0.03 -15.65
CA TYR A 129 10.47 0.39 -16.99
C TYR A 129 10.79 -0.70 -18.03
N GLY A 130 10.66 -1.97 -17.62
CA GLY A 130 10.90 -3.14 -18.48
C GLY A 130 12.37 -3.49 -18.73
N LYS A 131 13.31 -2.81 -18.07
CA LYS A 131 14.76 -3.08 -18.15
C LYS A 131 15.29 -3.66 -16.86
#